data_AF-A0AAV2CQE1-F1
#
_entry.id   AF-A0AAV2CQE1-F1
#
_cell.length_a   1.000
_cell.length_b   1.000
_cell.length_c   1.000
_cell.angle_alpha   90.00
_cell.angle_beta   90.00
_cell.angle_gamma   90.00
#
_symmetry.space_group_name_H-M   'P 1'
#
loop_
_entity.id
_entity.type
_entity.pdbx_description
1 polymer ?
#
loop_
_entity_poly.entity_id
_entity_poly.type
_entity_poly.pdbx_seq_one_letter_code
_entity_poly.pdbx_strand_id
1 'polypeptide(L)'
;MASLTFMSVNTRLCPLQSAPARVSCSSTRLVAFAKSHSSQKLSSTHSISGSLSVLSPKPCSVASLSQRLQYLTVFAAKGYKMKTHKASAKRFRVTGRGKIVRRRAGKQHLLAKKNTKRKLRLSKMHEVSRSDYDNVIGALPYLKVNRLAK
;
A
#
# COMPACT_ATOMS: atom_id res chain seq x y z
N MET A 1 16.49 -44.72 -50.13
CA MET A 1 17.80 -44.60 -50.79
C MET A 1 18.39 -43.25 -50.40
N ALA A 2 19.56 -43.28 -49.77
CA ALA A 2 20.47 -42.16 -49.41
C ALA A 2 20.01 -41.14 -48.34
N SER A 3 20.31 -41.49 -47.09
CA SER A 3 20.67 -40.60 -45.98
C SER A 3 22.05 -39.95 -46.21
N LEU A 4 22.22 -38.66 -45.89
CA LEU A 4 23.54 -38.09 -45.57
C LEU A 4 23.43 -37.04 -44.45
N THR A 5 23.87 -37.48 -43.28
CA THR A 5 24.34 -36.68 -42.14
C THR A 5 25.70 -36.06 -42.45
N PHE A 6 25.92 -34.80 -42.04
CA PHE A 6 27.26 -34.33 -41.67
C PHE A 6 27.19 -33.50 -40.39
N MET A 7 27.68 -34.09 -39.31
CA MET A 7 28.11 -33.40 -38.10
C MET A 7 29.43 -32.70 -38.40
N SER A 8 29.59 -31.45 -37.95
CA SER A 8 30.91 -30.85 -37.80
C SER A 8 31.08 -30.37 -36.36
N VAL A 9 32.18 -30.80 -35.76
CA VAL A 9 32.53 -30.71 -34.35
C VAL A 9 33.89 -29.99 -34.26
N ASN A 10 34.05 -29.15 -33.23
CA ASN A 10 35.30 -28.60 -32.67
C ASN A 10 36.05 -27.55 -33.51
N THR A 11 36.60 -26.49 -32.91
CA THR A 11 37.60 -26.52 -31.83
C THR A 11 37.66 -25.21 -31.04
N ARG A 12 38.17 -25.33 -29.82
CA ARG A 12 38.40 -24.29 -28.81
C ARG A 12 39.54 -23.36 -29.23
N LEU A 13 39.46 -22.08 -28.86
CA LEU A 13 40.62 -21.24 -28.60
C LEU A 13 40.31 -20.31 -27.42
N CYS A 14 40.88 -20.66 -26.26
CA CYS A 14 41.04 -19.77 -25.12
C CYS A 14 42.36 -19.00 -25.27
N PRO A 15 42.41 -17.69 -25.03
CA PRO A 15 43.65 -17.02 -24.66
C PRO A 15 43.75 -16.86 -23.15
N LEU A 16 44.97 -17.10 -22.68
CA LEU A 16 45.47 -17.05 -21.31
C LEU A 16 45.56 -15.60 -20.78
N GLN A 17 45.21 -15.43 -19.50
CA GLN A 17 45.84 -14.62 -18.44
C GLN A 17 46.51 -13.26 -18.72
N SER A 18 46.07 -12.24 -17.97
CA SER A 18 46.97 -11.35 -17.20
C SER A 18 46.21 -10.56 -16.11
N ALA A 19 46.45 -10.88 -14.83
CA ALA A 19 46.44 -9.93 -13.70
C ALA A 19 47.91 -9.52 -13.45
N PRO A 20 48.31 -8.44 -12.70
CA PRO A 20 47.60 -7.74 -11.61
C PRO A 20 47.81 -6.20 -11.53
N ALA A 21 47.07 -5.50 -10.64
CA ALA A 21 47.62 -4.40 -9.82
C ALA A 21 46.62 -4.00 -8.72
N ARG A 22 47.09 -4.05 -7.47
CA ARG A 22 46.43 -3.54 -6.27
C ARG A 22 46.51 -2.01 -6.30
N VAL A 23 45.40 -1.32 -6.02
CA VAL A 23 45.46 0.06 -5.56
C VAL A 23 45.13 0.06 -4.07
N SER A 24 46.13 0.43 -3.29
CA SER A 24 46.08 0.64 -1.85
C SER A 24 45.80 2.12 -1.55
N CYS A 25 45.08 2.35 -0.44
CA CYS A 25 45.01 3.61 0.33
C CYS A 25 44.22 4.75 -0.37
N SER A 26 43.27 5.44 0.27
CA SER A 26 43.33 5.99 1.61
C SER A 26 41.93 6.15 2.23
N SER A 27 41.85 5.78 3.51
CA SER A 27 40.78 6.10 4.45
C SER A 27 40.51 7.60 4.50
N THR A 28 39.28 8.03 4.19
CA THR A 28 38.74 9.29 4.69
C THR A 28 37.63 8.98 5.69
N ARG A 29 38.00 8.88 6.96
CA ARG A 29 37.07 9.10 8.08
C ARG A 29 36.77 10.58 8.13
N LEU A 30 35.51 10.97 7.94
CA LEU A 30 35.01 12.25 8.43
C LEU A 30 33.80 12.02 9.34
N VAL A 31 34.12 12.09 10.63
CA VAL A 31 33.38 12.64 11.77
C VAL A 31 31.85 12.51 11.76
N ALA A 32 31.35 11.68 12.68
CA ALA A 32 29.99 11.77 13.19
C ALA A 32 29.82 13.11 13.94
N PHE A 33 28.93 13.97 13.46
CA PHE A 33 28.51 15.16 14.20
C PHE A 33 27.12 14.92 14.77
N ALA A 34 27.07 14.39 15.98
CA ALA A 34 25.87 14.39 16.80
C ALA A 34 25.59 15.84 17.23
N LYS A 35 24.47 16.41 16.80
CA LYS A 35 23.93 17.65 17.37
C LYS A 35 22.69 17.30 18.19
N SER A 36 22.94 17.11 19.47
CA SER A 36 21.93 17.19 20.54
C SER A 36 21.72 18.66 20.91
N HIS A 37 20.52 18.94 21.45
CA HIS A 37 20.04 20.21 22.00
C HIS A 37 19.64 21.24 20.92
N SER A 38 18.50 21.93 20.99
CA SER A 38 17.78 22.44 22.17
C SER A 38 16.28 22.56 21.91
N SER A 39 15.47 22.19 22.90
CA SER A 39 14.05 22.50 23.00
C SER A 39 13.86 24.02 23.02
N GLN A 40 13.12 24.58 22.06
CA GLN A 40 12.58 25.94 22.22
C GLN A 40 11.14 25.82 22.74
N LYS A 41 11.01 25.86 24.07
CA LYS A 41 9.76 26.18 24.75
C LYS A 41 9.59 27.69 24.67
N LEU A 42 8.61 28.16 23.89
CA LEU A 42 8.14 29.53 23.97
C LEU A 42 6.97 29.57 24.96
N SER A 43 7.31 29.80 26.23
CA SER A 43 6.36 30.24 27.26
C SER A 43 6.72 31.67 27.61
N SER A 44 6.00 32.67 27.07
CA SER A 44 6.03 34.02 27.63
C SER A 44 4.73 34.28 28.39
N THR A 45 4.88 34.26 29.71
CA THR A 45 3.96 34.82 30.68
C THR A 45 4.21 36.32 30.75
N HIS A 46 3.24 37.13 30.32
CA HIS A 46 3.10 38.48 30.85
C HIS A 46 1.66 38.71 31.26
N SER A 47 1.45 38.59 32.57
CA SER A 47 0.26 39.04 33.26
C SER A 47 0.20 40.56 33.17
N ILE A 48 -0.78 41.09 32.44
CA ILE A 48 -1.24 42.46 32.66
C ILE A 48 -2.63 42.34 33.28
N SER A 49 -2.65 42.58 34.58
CA SER A 49 -3.84 42.89 35.36
C SER A 49 -4.60 44.03 34.69
N GLY A 50 -5.85 43.76 34.31
CA GLY A 50 -6.80 44.74 33.81
C GLY A 50 -8.21 44.28 34.17
N SER A 51 -8.64 44.58 35.39
CA SER A 51 -10.00 44.44 35.85
C SER A 51 -10.92 45.40 35.08
N LEU A 52 -11.96 44.90 34.43
CA LEU A 52 -13.24 45.59 34.23
C LEU A 52 -14.32 44.55 33.91
N SER A 53 -15.14 44.27 34.93
CA SER A 53 -16.45 43.64 34.80
C SER A 53 -17.43 44.59 34.12
N VAL A 54 -18.23 44.08 33.18
CA VAL A 54 -19.65 44.40 32.88
C VAL A 54 -19.91 44.06 31.41
N LEU A 55 -20.61 42.95 31.18
CA LEU A 55 -21.89 42.86 30.47
C LEU A 55 -22.11 41.39 30.07
N SER A 56 -23.01 40.73 30.79
CA SER A 56 -23.43 39.36 30.51
C SER A 56 -24.17 39.30 29.17
N PRO A 57 -23.72 38.54 28.15
CA PRO A 57 -24.63 38.10 27.11
C PRO A 57 -25.46 36.94 27.67
N LYS A 58 -26.78 37.12 27.65
CA LYS A 58 -27.76 36.08 27.95
C LYS A 58 -27.39 34.79 27.18
N PRO A 59 -27.52 33.59 27.76
CA PRO A 59 -27.52 32.39 26.96
C PRO A 59 -28.81 32.40 26.12
N CYS A 60 -28.70 32.82 24.87
CA CYS A 60 -29.66 32.41 23.87
C CYS A 60 -29.50 30.90 23.74
N SER A 61 -30.42 30.15 24.35
CA SER A 61 -30.63 28.75 24.07
C SER A 61 -31.05 28.62 22.61
N VAL A 62 -30.08 28.59 21.71
CA VAL A 62 -30.31 28.07 20.37
C VAL A 62 -30.54 26.58 20.60
N ALA A 63 -31.80 26.20 20.72
CA ALA A 63 -32.19 24.81 20.60
C ALA A 63 -31.64 24.37 19.26
N SER A 64 -30.50 23.67 19.27
CA SER A 64 -30.00 22.97 18.10
C SER A 64 -31.04 21.91 17.82
N LEU A 65 -32.01 22.26 16.99
CA LEU A 65 -32.88 21.34 16.31
C LEU A 65 -31.92 20.50 15.46
N SER A 66 -31.38 19.45 16.08
CA SER A 66 -30.65 18.39 15.41
C SER A 66 -31.68 17.72 14.52
N GLN A 67 -31.96 18.35 13.39
CA GLN A 67 -32.73 17.81 12.30
C GLN A 67 -31.92 16.63 11.80
N ARG A 68 -32.15 15.49 12.45
CA ARG A 68 -31.78 14.16 12.00
C ARG A 68 -32.20 14.11 10.54
N LEU A 69 -31.24 14.19 9.63
CA LEU A 69 -31.50 13.97 8.22
C LEU A 69 -32.00 12.53 8.11
N GLN A 70 -33.32 12.42 8.01
CA GLN A 70 -34.03 11.18 7.75
C GLN A 70 -33.58 10.80 6.34
N TYR A 71 -32.57 9.93 6.25
CA TYR A 71 -32.23 9.31 4.99
C TYR A 71 -33.50 8.60 4.52
N LEU A 72 -34.04 9.06 3.39
CA LEU A 72 -35.19 8.43 2.77
C LEU A 72 -34.78 7.00 2.43
N THR A 73 -35.18 6.09 3.31
CA THR A 73 -34.96 4.67 3.13
C THR A 73 -35.88 4.26 2.01
N VAL A 74 -35.34 4.15 0.80
CA VAL A 74 -36.07 3.70 -0.38
C VAL A 74 -36.74 2.37 -0.04
N PHE A 75 -38.07 2.39 0.00
CA PHE A 75 -38.94 1.25 0.30
C PHE A 75 -38.77 0.21 -0.80
N ALA A 76 -37.96 -0.81 -0.57
CA ALA A 76 -37.98 -2.00 -1.41
C ALA A 76 -39.24 -2.79 -1.02
N ALA A 77 -40.18 -2.95 -1.95
CA ALA A 77 -41.41 -3.74 -1.78
C ALA A 77 -41.17 -5.25 -1.48
N LYS A 78 -39.90 -5.67 -1.37
CA LYS A 78 -39.43 -7.01 -1.02
C LYS A 78 -38.27 -6.83 -0.03
N GLY A 79 -38.23 -7.65 1.03
CA GLY A 79 -37.33 -7.47 2.17
C GLY A 79 -35.87 -7.14 1.81
N TYR A 80 -35.26 -6.25 2.61
CA TYR A 80 -33.89 -5.78 2.38
C TYR A 80 -32.89 -6.95 2.47
N LYS A 81 -32.21 -7.22 1.35
CA LYS A 81 -31.07 -8.14 1.29
C LYS A 81 -29.79 -7.33 1.17
N MET A 82 -28.73 -7.77 1.85
CA MET A 82 -27.41 -7.14 1.74
C MET A 82 -26.96 -7.09 0.28
N LYS A 83 -26.42 -5.95 -0.16
CA LYS A 83 -25.92 -5.79 -1.53
C LYS A 83 -24.41 -6.00 -1.56
N THR A 84 -23.93 -6.70 -2.58
CA THR A 84 -22.50 -6.84 -2.82
C THR A 84 -21.92 -5.58 -3.43
N HIS A 85 -20.82 -5.07 -2.88
CA HIS A 85 -20.09 -3.96 -3.48
C HIS A 85 -19.40 -4.40 -4.78
N LYS A 86 -20.01 -4.03 -5.92
CA LYS A 86 -19.59 -4.54 -7.24
C LYS A 86 -18.16 -4.13 -7.63
N ALA A 87 -17.69 -2.96 -7.22
CA ALA A 87 -16.32 -2.54 -7.51
C ALA A 87 -15.28 -3.41 -6.78
N SER A 88 -15.56 -3.84 -5.54
CA SER A 88 -14.73 -4.81 -4.82
C SER A 88 -14.78 -6.19 -5.47
N ALA A 89 -15.98 -6.63 -5.89
CA ALA A 89 -16.17 -7.95 -6.50
C ALA A 89 -15.38 -8.11 -7.82
N LYS A 90 -15.19 -7.02 -8.57
CA LYS A 90 -14.35 -7.02 -9.79
C LYS A 90 -12.85 -7.15 -9.51
N ARG A 91 -12.40 -6.80 -8.29
CA ARG A 91 -10.98 -6.70 -7.93
C ARG A 91 -10.47 -7.92 -7.17
N PHE A 92 -11.31 -8.51 -6.31
CA PHE A 92 -10.95 -9.61 -5.43
C PHE A 92 -11.66 -10.90 -5.84
N ARG A 93 -10.95 -12.03 -5.73
CA ARG A 93 -11.54 -13.35 -5.92
C ARG A 93 -11.01 -14.33 -4.88
N VAL A 94 -11.71 -15.44 -4.72
CA VAL A 94 -11.33 -16.50 -3.79
C VAL A 94 -10.78 -17.70 -4.57
N THR A 95 -9.74 -18.32 -4.02
CA THR A 95 -9.20 -19.61 -4.49
C THR A 95 -10.06 -20.77 -4.01
N GLY A 96 -9.93 -21.97 -4.58
CA GLY A 96 -10.70 -23.14 -4.12
C GLY A 96 -10.53 -23.46 -2.62
N ARG A 97 -9.35 -23.17 -2.05
CA ARG A 97 -9.06 -23.35 -0.61
C ARG A 97 -9.70 -22.28 0.29
N GLY A 98 -10.19 -21.17 -0.28
CA GLY A 98 -10.85 -20.11 0.48
C GLY A 98 -10.01 -18.85 0.73
N LYS A 99 -8.78 -18.74 0.20
CA LYS A 99 -7.97 -17.51 0.33
C LYS A 99 -8.38 -16.41 -0.63
N ILE A 100 -8.30 -15.15 -0.19
CA ILE A 100 -8.59 -13.97 -1.03
C ILE A 100 -7.33 -13.54 -1.78
N VAL A 101 -7.45 -13.41 -3.10
CA VAL A 101 -6.36 -13.02 -3.99
C VAL A 101 -6.72 -11.81 -4.85
N ARG A 102 -5.70 -11.03 -5.21
CA ARG A 102 -5.78 -9.81 -6.02
C ARG A 102 -4.63 -9.72 -7.03
N ARG A 103 -4.75 -8.81 -7.99
CA ARG A 103 -3.62 -8.42 -8.86
C ARG A 103 -2.69 -7.45 -8.13
N ARG A 104 -1.40 -7.41 -8.52
CA ARG A 104 -0.48 -6.35 -8.09
C ARG A 104 -0.63 -5.12 -8.99
N ALA A 105 -0.50 -3.93 -8.41
CA ALA A 105 -0.63 -2.67 -9.13
C ALA A 105 0.64 -2.30 -9.92
N GLY A 106 0.52 -1.41 -10.91
CA GLY A 106 1.67 -0.76 -11.56
C GLY A 106 2.20 -1.43 -12.85
N LYS A 107 1.42 -2.32 -13.49
CA LYS A 107 1.78 -2.99 -14.75
C LYS A 107 0.90 -2.56 -15.95
N GLN A 108 0.35 -1.35 -15.93
CA GLN A 108 -0.48 -0.82 -17.03
C GLN A 108 0.33 0.05 -18.00
N HIS A 109 0.98 1.11 -17.51
CA HIS A 109 1.78 2.05 -18.31
C HIS A 109 3.21 2.22 -17.74
N LEU A 110 4.08 2.91 -18.49
CA LEU A 110 5.50 3.13 -18.15
C LEU A 110 6.24 1.82 -17.85
N LEU A 111 6.15 0.86 -18.78
CA LEU A 111 6.78 -0.45 -18.63
C LEU A 111 8.25 -0.46 -19.06
N ALA A 112 8.65 0.45 -19.95
CA ALA A 112 10.02 0.57 -20.45
C ALA A 112 11.04 0.79 -19.32
N LYS A 113 10.76 1.72 -18.40
CA LYS A 113 11.62 2.00 -17.24
C LYS A 113 11.63 0.92 -16.15
N LYS A 114 10.85 -0.16 -16.30
CA LYS A 114 10.76 -1.24 -15.31
C LYS A 114 11.56 -2.44 -15.79
N ASN A 115 12.56 -2.86 -15.01
CA ASN A 115 13.30 -4.11 -15.23
C ASN A 115 12.33 -5.30 -15.37
N THR A 116 12.66 -6.24 -16.26
CA THR A 116 11.93 -7.51 -16.49
C THR A 116 11.61 -8.26 -15.20
N LYS A 117 12.53 -8.35 -14.23
CA LYS A 117 12.29 -8.99 -12.92
C LYS A 117 11.12 -8.33 -12.18
N ARG A 118 11.03 -7.00 -12.21
CA ARG A 118 9.91 -6.24 -11.62
C ARG A 118 8.62 -6.50 -12.38
N LYS A 119 8.63 -6.50 -13.71
CA LYS A 119 7.45 -6.79 -14.54
C LYS A 119 6.89 -8.19 -14.29
N LEU A 120 7.74 -9.20 -14.12
CA LEU A 120 7.36 -10.58 -13.79
C LEU A 120 6.72 -10.68 -12.41
N ARG A 121 7.29 -10.01 -11.40
CA ARG A 121 6.71 -9.95 -10.05
C ARG A 121 5.31 -9.34 -10.05
N LEU A 122 5.09 -8.28 -10.85
CA LEU A 122 3.79 -7.60 -10.95
C LEU A 122 2.72 -8.39 -11.70
N SER A 123 3.08 -9.35 -12.56
CA SER A 123 2.09 -10.22 -13.25
C SER A 123 1.41 -11.22 -12.34
N LYS A 124 2.10 -11.67 -11.29
CA LYS A 124 1.61 -12.75 -10.43
C LYS A 124 0.46 -12.28 -9.55
N MET A 125 -0.52 -13.16 -9.35
CA MET A 125 -1.56 -12.99 -8.33
C MET A 125 -0.91 -12.92 -6.95
N HIS A 126 -1.51 -12.14 -6.06
CA HIS A 126 -1.00 -11.93 -4.70
C HIS A 126 -2.13 -12.08 -3.69
N GLU A 127 -1.81 -12.63 -2.53
CA GLU A 127 -2.75 -12.71 -1.42
C GLU A 127 -3.04 -11.31 -0.86
N VAL A 128 -4.26 -11.09 -0.36
CA VAL A 128 -4.59 -9.85 0.36
C VAL A 128 -3.85 -9.83 1.70
N SER A 129 -3.45 -8.64 2.18
CA SER A 129 -2.79 -8.51 3.48
C SER A 129 -3.80 -8.80 4.59
N ARG A 130 -3.37 -9.34 5.73
CA ARG A 130 -4.31 -9.75 6.78
C ARG A 130 -5.16 -8.57 7.31
N SER A 131 -4.56 -7.38 7.39
CA SER A 131 -5.22 -6.16 7.86
C SER A 131 -6.39 -5.73 6.98
N ASP A 132 -6.37 -6.02 5.68
CA ASP A 132 -7.42 -5.60 4.75
C ASP A 132 -8.60 -6.60 4.69
N TYR A 133 -8.52 -7.77 5.34
CA TYR A 133 -9.53 -8.83 5.20
C TYR A 133 -10.91 -8.36 5.65
N ASP A 134 -11.01 -7.68 6.79
CA ASP A 134 -12.32 -7.30 7.34
C ASP A 134 -13.05 -6.31 6.44
N ASN A 135 -12.32 -5.36 5.84
CA ASN A 135 -12.86 -4.43 4.85
C ASN A 135 -13.39 -5.16 3.60
N VAL A 136 -12.64 -6.15 3.10
CA VAL A 136 -13.04 -6.90 1.90
C VAL A 136 -14.25 -7.79 2.17
N ILE A 137 -14.27 -8.48 3.32
CA ILE A 137 -15.36 -9.37 3.72
C ILE A 137 -16.65 -8.58 3.96
N GLY A 138 -16.56 -7.43 4.65
CA GLY A 138 -17.72 -6.56 4.87
C GLY A 138 -18.32 -6.03 3.56
N ALA A 139 -17.49 -5.73 2.56
CA ALA A 139 -17.96 -5.29 1.25
C ALA A 139 -18.56 -6.42 0.38
N LEU A 140 -18.20 -7.68 0.67
CA LEU A 140 -18.54 -8.86 -0.13
C LEU A 140 -19.24 -9.93 0.72
N PRO A 141 -20.48 -9.69 1.19
CA PRO A 141 -21.14 -10.53 2.20
C PRO A 141 -21.44 -11.95 1.73
N TYR A 142 -21.56 -12.19 0.42
CA TYR A 142 -21.87 -13.53 -0.14
C TYR A 142 -20.62 -14.28 -0.61
N LEU A 143 -19.42 -13.78 -0.35
CA LEU A 143 -18.18 -14.41 -0.76
C LEU A 143 -17.69 -15.40 0.32
N LYS A 144 -17.57 -16.69 -0.03
CA LYS A 144 -17.10 -17.73 0.90
C LYS A 144 -15.57 -17.64 1.08
N VAL A 145 -15.10 -17.36 2.29
CA VAL A 145 -13.66 -17.18 2.61
C VAL A 145 -13.25 -18.08 3.78
N ASN A 146 -12.07 -18.69 3.69
CA ASN A 146 -11.44 -19.42 4.80
C ASN A 146 -10.26 -18.61 5.34
N ARG A 147 -10.40 -18.11 6.58
CA ARG A 147 -9.40 -17.25 7.24
C ARG A 147 -8.11 -17.97 7.62
N LEU A 148 -8.12 -19.30 7.66
CA LEU A 148 -7.00 -20.15 8.09
C LEU A 148 -6.26 -20.82 6.92
N ALA A 149 -6.76 -20.65 5.69
CA ALA A 149 -6.16 -21.26 4.52
C ALA A 149 -4.73 -20.70 4.33
N LYS A 150 -3.74 -21.60 4.30
CA LYS A 150 -2.31 -21.36 4.01
C LYS A 150 -1.87 -21.94 2.67
#